data_AF-A0A9D7QD59-F1
#
_entry.id   AF-A0A9D7QD59-F1
#
_cell.length_a   1.000
_cell.length_b   1.000
_cell.length_c   1.000
_cell.angle_alpha   90.00
_cell.angle_beta   90.00
_cell.angle_gamma   90.00
#
_symmetry.space_group_name_H-M   'P 1'
#
loop_
_entity.id
_entity.type
_entity.pdbx_description
1 polymer ?
#
loop_
_entity_poly.entity_id
_entity_poly.type
_entity_poly.pdbx_seq_one_letter_code
_entity_poly.pdbx_strand_id
1 'polypeptide(L)' 'MKGYIDLLHVVKDGTPASIDAAVRAAMEIGKPGGGFIIGSSDSFREGTPRENLDAYFAAGKKYGRY' A
#
# COMPACT_ATOMS: atom_id res chain seq x y z
N MET A 1 -11.58 -0.70 9.64
CA MET A 1 -10.55 -1.63 9.14
C MET A 1 -9.21 -0.91 9.20
N LYS A 2 -8.23 -1.40 9.97
CA LYS A 2 -6.86 -0.88 9.97
C LYS A 2 -6.02 -1.91 9.24
N GLY A 3 -5.40 -1.53 8.13
CA GLY A 3 -4.63 -2.44 7.29
C GLY A 3 -5.44 -3.03 6.14
N TYR A 4 -4.82 -3.00 4.96
CA TYR A 4 -5.31 -3.63 3.73
C TYR A 4 -4.16 -4.27 2.95
N ILE A 5 -2.96 -3.68 3.03
CA ILE A 5 -1.79 -4.16 2.31
C ILE A 5 -0.92 -5.05 3.20
N ASP A 6 -0.65 -6.27 2.76
CA ASP A 6 0.25 -7.19 3.47
C ASP A 6 1.68 -6.64 3.52
N LEU A 7 2.20 -6.40 4.71
CA LEU A 7 3.54 -5.83 4.90
C LEU A 7 4.68 -6.75 4.45
N LEU A 8 4.52 -8.07 4.52
CA LEU A 8 5.58 -9.05 4.24
C LEU A 8 5.51 -9.43 2.77
N HIS A 9 4.40 -10.00 2.33
CA HIS A 9 4.32 -10.60 1.01
C HIS A 9 4.10 -9.57 -0.11
N VAL A 10 3.49 -8.42 0.19
CA VAL A 10 3.31 -7.35 -0.81
C VAL A 10 4.44 -6.32 -0.70
N VAL A 11 4.74 -5.82 0.50
CA VAL A 11 5.70 -4.71 0.63
C VAL A 11 7.15 -5.18 0.81
N LYS A 12 7.43 -6.19 1.64
CA LYS A 12 8.82 -6.65 1.86
C LYS A 12 9.34 -7.50 0.70
N ASP A 13 8.63 -8.56 0.36
CA ASP A 13 9.06 -9.59 -0.59
C ASP A 13 8.63 -9.28 -2.04
N GLY A 14 7.80 -8.25 -2.22
CA GLY A 14 7.30 -7.83 -3.53
C GLY A 14 8.25 -6.91 -4.30
N THR A 15 7.73 -6.34 -5.37
CA THR A 15 8.40 -5.36 -6.23
C THR A 15 7.68 -4.01 -6.18
N PRO A 16 8.34 -2.90 -6.54
CA PRO A 16 7.68 -1.60 -6.65
C PRO A 16 6.42 -1.63 -7.53
N ALA A 17 6.45 -2.39 -8.64
CA ALA A 17 5.33 -2.54 -9.56
C ALA A 17 4.16 -3.31 -8.94
N SER A 18 4.43 -4.42 -8.24
CA SER A 18 3.37 -5.18 -7.56
C SER A 18 2.76 -4.40 -6.40
N ILE A 19 3.56 -3.59 -5.70
CA ILE A 19 3.08 -2.70 -4.63
C ILE A 19 2.16 -1.62 -5.18
N ASP A 20 2.54 -0.94 -6.27
CA ASP A 20 1.67 0.06 -6.92
C ASP A 20 0.33 -0.56 -7.34
N ALA A 21 0.36 -1.75 -7.95
CA ALA A 21 -0.84 -2.47 -8.37
C ALA A 21 -1.73 -2.87 -7.17
N ALA A 22 -1.14 -3.36 -6.08
CA ALA A 22 -1.89 -3.74 -4.88
C ALA A 22 -2.55 -2.53 -4.19
N VAL A 23 -1.80 -1.43 -4.07
CA VAL A 23 -2.33 -0.18 -3.51
C VAL A 23 -3.43 0.39 -4.40
N ARG A 24 -3.28 0.35 -5.72
CA ARG A 24 -4.33 0.74 -6.66
C ARG A 24 -5.60 -0.08 -6.45
N ALA A 25 -5.49 -1.41 -6.43
CA ALA A 25 -6.64 -2.29 -6.24
C ALA A 25 -7.36 -2.02 -4.92
N ALA A 26 -6.60 -1.83 -3.83
CA ALA A 26 -7.15 -1.47 -2.53
C ALA A 26 -7.94 -0.15 -2.57
N MET A 27 -7.41 0.85 -3.27
CA MET A 27 -8.04 2.16 -3.40
C MET A 27 -9.29 2.13 -4.28
N GLU A 28 -9.30 1.39 -5.39
CA GLU A 28 -10.51 1.25 -6.23
C GLU A 28 -11.68 0.63 -5.44
N ILE A 29 -11.39 -0.31 -4.54
CA ILE A 29 -12.39 -0.96 -3.69
C ILE A 29 -12.80 -0.07 -2.51
N GLY A 30 -11.82 0.55 -1.83
CA GLY A 30 -12.04 1.24 -0.58
C GLY A 30 -12.49 2.71 -0.72
N LYS A 31 -12.07 3.42 -1.77
CA LYS A 31 -12.36 4.86 -1.91
C LYS A 31 -13.83 5.23 -2.12
N PRO A 32 -14.67 4.48 -2.88
CA PRO A 32 -16.05 4.90 -3.12
C PRO A 32 -16.80 5.19 -1.81
N GLY A 33 -17.41 6.37 -1.71
CA GLY A 33 -18.10 6.82 -0.49
C GLY A 33 -17.23 7.57 0.53
N GLY A 34 -15.92 7.68 0.30
CA GLY A 34 -15.00 8.43 1.17
C GLY A 34 -14.67 7.73 2.48
N GLY A 35 -13.79 8.34 3.28
CA GLY A 35 -13.44 7.87 4.63
C GLY A 35 -12.51 6.64 4.71
N PHE A 36 -12.11 6.07 3.57
CA PHE A 36 -11.13 5.00 3.54
C PHE A 36 -9.71 5.52 3.74
N ILE A 37 -9.00 4.93 4.71
CA ILE A 37 -7.60 5.24 5.02
C ILE A 37 -6.79 3.98 4.75
N ILE A 38 -5.94 4.03 3.73
CA ILE A 38 -5.04 2.93 3.41
C ILE A 38 -3.98 2.76 4.49
N GLY A 39 -3.63 1.52 4.80
CA GLY A 39 -2.55 1.16 5.71
C GLY A 39 -1.99 -0.22 5.37
N SER A 40 -0.76 -0.46 5.80
CA SER A 40 -0.20 -1.80 5.89
C SER A 40 -0.92 -2.59 7.00
N SER A 41 -0.89 -3.91 6.93
CA SER A 41 -1.50 -4.80 7.93
C SER A 41 -0.87 -4.65 9.32
N ASP A 42 0.39 -4.22 9.39
CA ASP A 42 1.14 -3.87 10.59
C ASP A 42 2.36 -2.97 10.21
N SER A 43 3.25 -2.68 11.14
CA SER A 43 4.47 -1.90 10.99
C SER A 43 5.49 -2.59 10.07
N PHE A 44 6.08 -1.84 9.14
CA PHE A 44 7.13 -2.35 8.25
C PHE A 44 8.29 -2.96 9.04
N ARG A 45 8.79 -4.11 8.57
CA ARG A 45 9.82 -4.89 9.25
C ARG A 45 11.20 -4.54 8.73
N GLU A 46 12.22 -4.82 9.54
CA GLU A 46 13.62 -4.68 9.14
C GLU A 46 13.93 -5.46 7.85
N GLY A 47 14.81 -4.89 7.03
CA GLY A 47 15.17 -5.44 5.73
C GLY A 47 14.13 -5.21 4.63
N THR A 48 13.05 -4.47 4.87
CA THR A 48 12.16 -4.03 3.78
C THR A 48 12.93 -3.13 2.82
N PRO A 49 12.99 -3.45 1.51
CA PRO A 49 13.72 -2.63 0.55
C PRO A 49 13.21 -1.18 0.54
N ARG A 50 14.13 -0.22 0.47
CA ARG A 50 13.78 1.21 0.48
C ARG A 50 12.89 1.58 -0.71
N GLU A 51 13.19 1.04 -1.89
CA GLU A 51 12.38 1.25 -3.10
C GLU A 51 10.93 0.79 -2.93
N ASN A 52 10.70 -0.28 -2.17
CA ASN A 52 9.36 -0.80 -1.90
C ASN A 52 8.57 0.10 -0.96
N LEU A 53 9.24 0.66 0.06
CA LEU A 53 8.62 1.68 0.94
C LEU A 53 8.27 2.94 0.14
N ASP A 54 9.22 3.44 -0.67
CA ASP A 54 9.00 4.62 -1.50
C ASP A 54 7.86 4.38 -2.50
N ALA A 55 7.77 3.20 -3.11
CA ALA A 55 6.67 2.80 -3.99
C ALA A 55 5.33 2.76 -3.26
N TYR A 56 5.28 2.19 -2.05
CA TYR A 56 4.06 2.14 -1.23
C TYR A 56 3.52 3.56 -0.93
N PHE A 57 4.39 4.46 -0.46
CA PHE A 57 3.98 5.83 -0.14
C PHE A 57 3.64 6.65 -1.39
N ALA A 58 4.38 6.46 -2.50
CA ALA A 58 4.08 7.10 -3.77
C ALA A 58 2.72 6.67 -4.31
N ALA A 59 2.43 5.35 -4.31
CA ALA A 59 1.15 4.81 -4.72
C ALA A 59 0.00 5.32 -3.82
N GLY A 60 0.20 5.38 -2.50
CA GLY A 60 -0.77 5.94 -1.56
C GLY A 60 -1.13 7.39 -1.89
N LYS A 61 -0.14 8.23 -2.21
CA LYS A 61 -0.36 9.62 -2.64
C LYS A 61 -1.02 9.73 -4.01
N LYS A 62 -0.64 8.85 -4.94
CA LYS A 62 -1.15 8.82 -6.32
C LYS A 62 -2.62 8.44 -6.37
N TYR A 63 -3.01 7.36 -5.69
CA TYR A 63 -4.35 6.80 -5.76
C TYR A 63 -5.28 7.31 -4.66
N GLY A 64 -4.75 7.83 -3.55
CA GLY A 64 -5.55 8.33 -2.41
C GLY A 64 -6.21 9.71 -2.61
N ARG A 65 -6.03 10.36 -3.77
CA ARG A 65 -6.73 11.61 -4.09
C ARG A 65 -8.17 11.32 -4.54
N TYR A 66 -9.13 12.01 -3.94
CA TYR A 66 -10.54 11.98 -4.33
C TYR A 66 -10.81 12.93 -5.49
#